data_AF-A0A2Z4V675-F1
#
_entry.id   AF-A0A2Z4V675-F1
#
_cell.length_a   1.000
_cell.length_b   1.000
_cell.length_c   1.000
_cell.angle_alpha   90.00
_cell.angle_beta   90.00
_cell.angle_gamma   90.00
#
_symmetry.space_group_name_H-M   'P 1'
#
loop_
_entity.id
_entity.type
_entity.pdbx_description
1 polymer ?
#
loop_
_entity_poly.entity_id
_entity_poly.type
_entity_poly.pdbx_seq_one_letter_code
_entity_poly.pdbx_strand_id
1 'polypeptide(L)' 'MNEDDFALENPVKGECFLLRSGARSAENATNARASLFAERDCEGPSMLVTRPGRSARFGTAVPRSVRFD' A
#
# COMPACT_ATOMS: atom_id res chain seq x y z
N MET A 1 -19.18 0.30 12.31
CA MET A 1 -18.34 -0.79 11.74
C MET A 1 -16.94 -0.22 11.73
N ASN A 2 -16.05 -0.71 12.60
CA ASN A 2 -14.66 -0.28 12.60
C ASN A 2 -14.03 -0.90 11.34
N GLU A 3 -13.84 -0.09 10.30
CA GLU A 3 -13.02 -0.48 9.17
C GLU A 3 -11.61 -0.73 9.72
N ASP A 4 -11.04 -1.89 9.43
CA ASP A 4 -9.77 -2.36 9.98
C ASP A 4 -8.64 -1.53 9.35
N ASP A 5 -8.40 -0.33 9.89
CA ASP A 5 -7.35 0.57 9.43
C ASP A 5 -5.97 -0.07 9.68
N PHE A 6 -5.26 -0.37 8.60
CA PHE A 6 -3.89 -0.85 8.66
C PHE A 6 -2.93 0.32 8.43
N ALA A 7 -2.28 0.78 9.49
CA ALA A 7 -1.31 1.88 9.44
C ALA A 7 0.13 1.34 9.41
N LEU A 8 0.94 1.90 8.51
CA LEU A 8 2.40 1.72 8.45
C LEU A 8 3.05 3.08 8.73
N GLU A 9 3.72 3.21 9.87
CA GLU A 9 4.40 4.44 10.27
C GLU A 9 5.90 4.34 9.96
N ASN A 10 6.44 5.29 9.19
CA ASN A 10 7.86 5.36 8.81
C ASN A 10 8.48 4.05 8.28
N PRO A 11 7.89 3.44 7.23
CA PRO A 11 8.45 2.22 6.64
C PRO A 11 9.86 2.46 6.09
N VAL A 12 10.73 1.46 6.26
CA VAL A 12 12.08 1.47 5.69
C VAL A 12 11.99 1.45 4.17
N LYS A 13 12.76 2.33 3.51
CA LYS A 13 12.83 2.40 2.04
C LYS A 13 13.32 1.07 1.46
N GLY A 14 12.66 0.62 0.40
CA GLY A 14 12.97 -0.62 -0.32
C GLY A 14 12.35 -1.88 0.26
N GLU A 15 11.78 -1.84 1.46
CA GLU A 15 11.17 -3.02 2.08
C GLU A 15 9.74 -3.26 1.56
N CYS A 16 9.41 -4.53 1.35
CA CYS A 16 8.08 -4.97 0.93
C CYS A 16 7.25 -5.35 2.15
N PHE A 17 6.11 -4.70 2.33
CA PHE A 17 5.19 -4.95 3.43
C PHE A 17 3.94 -5.66 2.92
N LEU A 18 3.52 -6.70 3.63
CA LEU A 18 2.26 -7.38 3.36
C LEU A 18 1.10 -6.56 3.90
N LEU A 19 0.10 -6.33 3.05
CA LEU A 19 -1.15 -5.70 3.42
C LEU A 19 -2.17 -6.77 3.83
N ARG A 20 -3.02 -6.45 4.82
CA ARG A 20 -4.15 -7.32 5.15
C ARG A 20 -5.21 -7.25 4.06
N SER A 21 -5.69 -8.41 3.63
CA SER A 21 -6.80 -8.51 2.66
C SER A 21 -8.06 -7.82 3.19
N GLY A 22 -8.74 -7.09 2.31
CA GLY A 22 -10.02 -6.42 2.62
C GLY A 22 -9.96 -4.90 2.71
N ALA A 23 -8.77 -4.31 2.59
CA ALA A 23 -8.62 -2.86 2.51
C ALA A 23 -9.39 -2.28 1.31
N ARG A 24 -10.05 -1.15 1.50
CA ARG A 24 -10.79 -0.40 0.46
C ARG A 24 -10.07 0.87 0.01
N SER A 25 -9.10 1.31 0.79
CA SER A 25 -8.26 2.44 0.51
C SER A 25 -6.95 2.34 1.28
N ALA A 26 -5.96 3.09 0.83
CA ALA A 26 -4.76 3.36 1.60
C ALA A 26 -4.44 4.85 1.55
N GLU A 27 -3.92 5.38 2.65
CA GLU A 27 -3.33 6.71 2.72
C GLU A 27 -1.82 6.59 2.85
N ASN A 28 -1.09 7.20 1.92
CA ASN A 28 0.36 7.31 2.04
C ASN A 28 0.70 8.55 2.86
N ALA A 29 0.63 8.44 4.19
CA ALA A 29 1.03 9.50 5.12
C ALA A 29 2.56 9.59 5.33
N THR A 30 3.35 9.00 4.42
CA THR A 30 4.82 9.01 4.49
C THR A 30 5.42 10.06 3.56
N ASN A 31 6.74 10.31 3.69
CA ASN A 31 7.52 11.15 2.77
C ASN A 31 8.06 10.38 1.55
N ALA A 32 7.70 9.11 1.40
CA ALA A 32 8.19 8.19 0.36
C ALA A 32 7.08 7.90 -0.66
N ARG A 33 7.45 7.49 -1.87
CA ARG A 33 6.47 6.95 -2.83
C ARG A 33 6.11 5.52 -2.42
N ALA A 34 4.83 5.18 -2.40
CA ALA A 34 4.38 3.82 -2.15
C ALA A 34 3.91 3.16 -3.45
N SER A 35 4.49 2.02 -3.78
CA SER A 35 4.08 1.17 -4.91
C SER A 35 3.34 -0.04 -4.37
N LEU A 36 2.11 -0.25 -4.83
CA LEU A 36 1.21 -1.30 -4.39
C LEU A 36 1.18 -2.42 -5.42
N PHE A 37 1.21 -3.67 -4.96
CA PHE A 37 1.29 -4.87 -5.81
C PHE A 37 0.14 -5.82 -5.51
N ALA A 38 -0.30 -6.55 -6.54
CA ALA A 38 -1.30 -7.61 -6.39
C ALA A 38 -0.72 -8.85 -5.71
N GLU A 39 0.58 -9.09 -5.90
CA GLU A 39 1.31 -10.21 -5.32
C GLU A 39 1.84 -9.90 -3.91
N ARG A 40 2.20 -10.93 -3.15
CA ARG A 40 2.64 -10.80 -1.76
C ARG A 40 4.07 -10.29 -1.63
N ASP A 41 4.92 -10.57 -2.60
CA ASP A 41 6.36 -10.36 -2.49
C ASP A 41 6.85 -9.11 -3.26
N CYS A 42 5.93 -8.19 -3.57
CA CYS A 42 6.20 -7.00 -4.41
C CYS A 42 6.82 -7.36 -5.77
N GLU A 43 6.48 -8.54 -6.28
CA GLU A 43 6.92 -9.04 -7.57
C GLU A 43 6.06 -8.48 -8.71
N GLY A 44 6.70 -8.24 -9.86
CA GLY A 44 6.02 -7.80 -11.08
C GLY A 44 5.67 -6.31 -11.12
N PRO A 45 4.73 -5.90 -12.01
CA PRO A 45 4.33 -4.51 -12.16
C PRO A 45 3.48 -4.04 -10.97
N SER A 46 3.77 -2.85 -10.45
CA SER A 46 2.93 -2.21 -9.44
C SER A 46 1.55 -1.89 -10.01
N MET A 47 0.51 -2.30 -9.31
CA MET A 47 -0.87 -1.96 -9.64
C MET A 47 -1.14 -0.45 -9.54
N LEU A 48 -0.57 0.18 -8.51
CA LEU A 48 -0.81 1.58 -8.20
C LEU A 48 0.40 2.18 -7.52
N VAL A 49 0.66 3.46 -7.80
CA VAL A 49 1.68 4.24 -7.10
C VAL A 49 1.00 5.43 -6.41
N THR A 50 1.15 5.52 -5.10
CA THR A 50 0.67 6.63 -4.27
C THR A 50 1.84 7.56 -3.92
N ARG A 51 1.64 8.87 -4.15
CA ARG A 51 2.62 9.89 -3.77
C ARG A 51 2.53 10.19 -2.27
N PRO A 52 3.59 10.77 -1.66
CA PRO A 52 3.53 11.31 -0.30
C PRO A 52 2.29 12.17 -0.07
N GLY A 53 1.62 11.96 1.06
CA GLY A 53 0.40 12.67 1.47
C GLY A 53 -0.82 12.43 0.59
N ARG A 54 -0.84 11.38 -0.24
CA ARG A 54 -1.99 11.03 -1.09
C ARG A 54 -2.64 9.74 -0.64
N SER A 55 -3.97 9.78 -0.64
CA SER A 55 -4.80 8.60 -0.52
C SER A 55 -5.19 8.03 -1.87
N ALA A 56 -5.43 6.72 -1.90
CA ALA A 56 -5.98 6.01 -3.03
C ALA A 56 -7.04 5.02 -2.59
N ARG A 57 -8.04 4.83 -3.45
CA ARG A 57 -9.10 3.84 -3.25
C ARG A 57 -8.82 2.61 -4.08
N PHE A 58 -9.01 1.45 -3.47
CA PHE A 58 -8.92 0.17 -4.13
C PHE A 58 -10.28 -0.14 -4.75
N GLY A 59 -10.25 -0.53 -6.02
CA GLY A 59 -11.44 -0.97 -6.74
C GLY A 59 -11.74 -2.44 -6.45
N THR A 60 -12.01 -3.20 -7.50
CA THR A 60 -12.20 -4.66 -7.42
C THR A 60 -10.92 -5.42 -7.11
N ALA A 61 -9.75 -4.83 -7.37
CA ALA A 61 -8.45 -5.41 -7.08
C ALA A 61 -7.84 -4.75 -5.84
N VAL A 62 -7.66 -5.56 -4.79
CA VAL A 62 -7.06 -5.14 -3.52
C VAL A 62 -5.58 -5.55 -3.53
N PRO A 63 -4.65 -4.60 -3.34
CA PRO A 63 -3.24 -4.93 -3.28
C PRO A 63 -2.92 -5.80 -2.07
N ARG A 64 -1.97 -6.71 -2.22
CA ARG A 64 -1.50 -7.62 -1.17
C ARG A 64 -0.17 -7.20 -0.57
N SER A 65 0.59 -6.35 -1.26
CA SER A 65 1.80 -5.78 -0.70
C SER A 65 2.06 -4.36 -1.17
N VAL A 66 2.94 -3.68 -0.44
CA VAL A 66 3.37 -2.30 -0.71
C VAL A 66 4.88 -2.18 -0.51
N ARG A 67 5.55 -1.44 -1.38
CA ARG A 67 6.96 -1.07 -1.27
C ARG A 67 7.12 0.44 -1.26
N PHE A 68 7.94 0.96 -0.35
CA PHE A 68 8.21 2.40 -0.22
C PHE A 68 9.57 2.77 -0.82
N ASP A 69 9.65 3.88 -1.54
CA ASP A 69 10.86 4.40 -2.20
C ASP A 69 11.16 5.86 -1.79
#